data_AF-A0A485AKB8-F1
#
_entry.id   AF-A0A485AKB8-F1
#
_cell.length_a   1.000
_cell.length_b   1.000
_cell.length_c   1.000
_cell.angle_alpha   90.00
_cell.angle_beta   90.00
_cell.angle_gamma   90.00
#
_symmetry.space_group_name_H-M   'P 1'
#
loop_
_entity.id
_entity.type
_entity.pdbx_description
1 polymer ?
#
loop_
_entity_poly.entity_id
_entity_poly.type
_entity_poly.pdbx_seq_one_letter_code
_entity_poly.pdbx_strand_id
1 'polypeptide(L)'
;MDEKQGFYVSGAQRQVSWASQIWLVLAEVGSAGQRREIMHNLRRHPPAIAMNTPYLRHHYIAALLQCGLREEAIAEIKAYWGAMINYGADTFWEIF
;
A
#
# COMPACT_ATOMS: atom_id res chain seq x y z
N MET A 1 -8.89 3.74 -14.66
CA MET A 1 -9.42 3.07 -13.45
C MET A 1 -10.56 2.17 -13.88
N ASP A 2 -10.70 0.98 -13.31
CA ASP A 2 -11.93 0.19 -13.46
C ASP A 2 -12.95 0.75 -12.46
N GLU A 3 -13.94 1.49 -12.97
CA GLU A 3 -14.94 2.18 -12.15
C GLU A 3 -15.78 1.21 -11.30
N LYS A 4 -15.92 -0.05 -11.71
CA LYS A 4 -16.68 -1.05 -10.94
C LYS A 4 -15.90 -1.57 -9.74
N GLN A 5 -14.57 -1.59 -9.82
CA GLN A 5 -13.70 -2.14 -8.78
C GLN A 5 -13.03 -1.05 -7.92
N GLY A 6 -13.00 0.20 -8.38
CA GLY A 6 -12.32 1.29 -7.67
C GLY A 6 -10.79 1.15 -7.67
N PHE A 7 -10.24 0.41 -8.64
CA PHE A 7 -8.80 0.13 -8.74
C PHE A 7 -8.28 0.30 -10.17
N TYR A 8 -6.95 0.46 -10.28
CA TYR A 8 -6.24 0.27 -11.54
C TYR A 8 -5.95 -1.22 -11.76
N VAL A 9 -6.09 -1.65 -13.00
CA VAL A 9 -5.88 -3.04 -13.43
C VAL A 9 -4.61 -3.14 -14.26
N SER A 10 -3.88 -4.26 -14.16
CA SER A 10 -2.62 -4.52 -14.86
C SER A 10 -2.73 -5.75 -15.77
N GLY A 11 -2.12 -5.67 -16.96
CA GLY A 11 -2.04 -6.76 -17.93
C GLY A 11 -3.37 -7.14 -18.58
N ALA A 12 -3.32 -8.06 -19.55
CA ALA A 12 -4.51 -8.55 -20.27
C ALA A 12 -5.54 -9.22 -19.36
N GLN A 13 -5.08 -9.78 -18.23
CA GLN A 13 -5.91 -10.45 -17.23
C GLN A 13 -6.54 -9.48 -16.20
N ARG A 14 -6.31 -8.17 -16.34
CA ARG A 14 -6.88 -7.13 -15.46
C ARG A 14 -6.59 -7.35 -13.97
N GLN A 15 -5.37 -7.78 -13.65
CA GLN A 15 -4.96 -8.07 -12.28
C GLN A 15 -4.94 -6.80 -11.43
N VAL A 16 -5.43 -6.90 -10.20
CA VAL A 16 -5.29 -5.86 -9.18
C VAL A 16 -4.22 -6.32 -8.20
N SER A 17 -3.19 -5.49 -7.98
CA SER A 17 -2.15 -5.73 -6.97
C SER A 17 -1.94 -4.50 -6.10
N TRP A 18 -1.39 -4.70 -4.91
CA TRP A 18 -0.97 -3.60 -4.03
C TRP A 18 0.03 -2.68 -4.76
N ALA A 19 1.02 -3.28 -5.42
CA ALA A 19 2.08 -2.54 -6.10
C ALA A 19 1.54 -1.57 -7.16
N SER A 20 0.61 -2.01 -8.02
CA SER A 20 0.09 -1.13 -9.07
C SER A 20 -0.69 0.05 -8.49
N GLN A 21 -1.42 -0.15 -7.40
CA GLN A 21 -2.16 0.95 -6.75
C GLN A 21 -1.20 1.95 -6.10
N ILE A 22 -0.21 1.45 -5.34
CA ILE A 22 0.78 2.27 -4.64
C ILE A 22 1.53 3.16 -5.63
N TRP A 23 2.06 2.60 -6.71
CA TRP A 23 2.84 3.36 -7.68
C TRP A 23 2.00 4.41 -8.42
N LEU A 24 0.74 4.11 -8.75
CA LEU A 24 -0.14 5.07 -9.43
C LEU A 24 -0.62 6.18 -8.50
N VAL A 25 -0.74 5.91 -7.19
CA VAL A 25 -0.98 6.95 -6.18
C VAL A 25 0.24 7.86 -6.05
N LEU A 26 1.44 7.28 -5.93
CA LEU A 26 2.69 8.05 -5.84
C LEU A 26 2.95 8.91 -7.09
N ALA A 27 2.60 8.39 -8.27
CA ALA A 27 2.68 9.10 -9.55
C ALA A 27 1.58 10.15 -9.75
N GLU A 28 0.74 10.41 -8.74
CA GLU A 28 -0.31 11.44 -8.74
C GLU A 28 -1.38 11.26 -9.81
N VAL A 29 -1.61 10.03 -10.28
CA VAL A 29 -2.62 9.76 -11.29
C VAL A 29 -4.03 9.97 -10.70
N GLY A 30 -4.85 10.74 -11.41
CA GLY A 30 -6.21 11.10 -10.99
C GLY A 30 -6.26 12.29 -10.04
N SER A 31 -7.38 12.47 -9.35
CA SER A 31 -7.55 13.53 -8.34
C SER A 31 -7.06 13.10 -6.95
N ALA A 32 -6.78 14.06 -6.07
CA ALA A 32 -6.39 13.78 -4.69
C ALA A 32 -7.46 12.97 -3.94
N GLY A 33 -8.74 13.26 -4.16
CA GLY A 33 -9.86 12.51 -3.59
C GLY A 33 -9.90 11.05 -4.08
N GLN A 34 -9.66 10.83 -5.38
CA GLN A 34 -9.58 9.47 -5.94
C GLN A 34 -8.41 8.67 -5.34
N ARG A 35 -7.23 9.29 -5.22
CA ARG A 35 -6.07 8.63 -4.62
C ARG A 35 -6.31 8.24 -3.16
N ARG A 36 -6.91 9.15 -2.37
CA ARG A 36 -7.30 8.85 -0.99
C ARG A 36 -8.29 7.69 -0.92
N GLU A 37 -9.29 7.67 -1.80
CA GLU A 37 -10.26 6.58 -1.85
C GLU A 37 -9.61 5.24 -2.22
N ILE A 38 -8.64 5.23 -3.16
CA ILE A 38 -7.85 4.03 -3.49
C ILE A 38 -7.13 3.49 -2.25
N MET A 39 -6.51 4.36 -1.44
CA MET A 39 -5.81 3.95 -0.22
C MET A 39 -6.77 3.36 0.82
N HIS A 40 -7.98 3.92 0.97
CA HIS A 40 -9.02 3.33 1.82
C HIS A 40 -9.56 2.01 1.26
N ASN A 41 -9.69 1.90 -0.07
CA ASN A 41 -10.20 0.71 -0.72
C ASN A 41 -9.22 -0.47 -0.62
N LEU A 42 -7.91 -0.23 -0.77
CA LEU A 42 -6.85 -1.22 -0.56
C LEU A 42 -6.95 -1.91 0.82
N ARG A 43 -7.35 -1.17 1.85
CA ARG A 43 -7.53 -1.70 3.20
C ARG A 43 -8.81 -2.52 3.37
N ARG A 44 -9.91 -2.08 2.73
CA ARG A 44 -11.20 -2.80 2.79
C ARG A 44 -11.21 -4.05 1.93
N HIS A 45 -10.55 -3.99 0.78
CA HIS A 45 -10.51 -5.04 -0.23
C HIS A 45 -9.04 -5.30 -0.61
N PRO A 46 -8.26 -5.92 0.27
CA PRO A 46 -6.85 -6.18 0.01
C PRO A 46 -6.68 -7.04 -1.26
N PRO A 47 -5.89 -6.57 -2.24
CA PRO A 47 -5.57 -7.36 -3.42
C PRO A 47 -4.96 -8.72 -3.08
N ALA A 48 -5.22 -9.73 -3.91
CA ALA A 48 -4.75 -11.10 -3.70
C ALA A 48 -3.21 -11.24 -3.67
N ILE A 49 -2.50 -10.34 -4.36
CA ILE A 49 -1.03 -10.30 -4.35
C ILE A 49 -0.56 -9.37 -3.24
N ALA A 50 -0.17 -9.96 -2.10
CA ALA A 50 0.28 -9.25 -0.91
C ALA A 50 1.64 -8.54 -1.09
N MET A 51 1.99 -7.71 -0.11
CA MET A 51 3.31 -7.08 0.02
C MET A 51 4.21 -7.94 0.90
N ASN A 52 5.30 -8.48 0.35
CA ASN A 52 6.16 -9.44 1.05
C ASN A 52 7.50 -8.86 1.51
N THR A 53 7.75 -7.57 1.26
CA THR A 53 9.03 -6.93 1.56
C THR A 53 8.85 -5.57 2.22
N PRO A 54 9.77 -5.18 3.11
CA PRO A 54 9.80 -3.83 3.68
C PRO A 54 10.00 -2.76 2.60
N TYR A 55 10.65 -3.12 1.49
CA TYR A 55 10.80 -2.25 0.32
C TYR A 55 9.44 -1.81 -0.25
N LEU A 56 8.51 -2.73 -0.48
CA LEU A 56 7.19 -2.35 -1.00
C LEU A 56 6.33 -1.69 0.09
N ARG A 57 6.46 -2.13 1.34
CA ARG A 57 5.78 -1.52 2.49
C ARG A 57 6.20 -0.05 2.71
N HIS A 58 7.46 0.30 2.46
CA HIS A 58 7.94 1.67 2.49
C HIS A 58 7.13 2.57 1.55
N HIS A 59 6.96 2.14 0.30
CA HIS A 59 6.20 2.89 -0.70
C HIS A 59 4.71 2.99 -0.36
N TYR A 60 4.14 1.94 0.24
CA TYR A 60 2.77 2.00 0.76
C TYR A 60 2.59 3.09 1.83
N ILE A 61 3.53 3.19 2.77
CA ILE A 61 3.51 4.25 3.79
C ILE A 61 3.69 5.63 3.16
N ALA A 62 4.58 5.77 2.18
CA ALA A 62 4.75 7.03 1.46
C ALA A 62 3.44 7.46 0.76
N ALA A 63 2.73 6.51 0.13
CA ALA A 63 1.44 6.77 -0.50
C ALA A 63 0.34 7.18 0.53
N LEU A 64 0.33 6.56 1.71
CA LEU A 64 -0.57 6.96 2.80
C LEU A 64 -0.31 8.42 3.22
N LEU A 65 0.96 8.77 3.44
CA LEU A 65 1.37 10.12 3.84
C LEU A 65 1.01 11.16 2.76
N GLN A 66 1.27 10.86 1.49
CA GLN A 66 0.91 11.73 0.36
C GLN A 66 -0.60 11.96 0.26
N CYS A 67 -1.40 10.98 0.67
CA CYS A 67 -2.87 11.07 0.71
C CYS A 67 -3.42 11.70 2.01
N GLY A 68 -2.55 12.18 2.91
CA GLY A 68 -2.94 12.79 4.19
C GLY A 68 -3.40 11.79 5.26
N LEU A 69 -3.10 10.49 5.09
CA LEU A 69 -3.49 9.40 5.98
C LEU A 69 -2.39 9.12 7.01
N ARG A 70 -2.07 10.13 7.82
CA ARG A 70 -0.92 10.11 8.74
C ARG A 70 -1.08 9.09 9.86
N GLU A 71 -2.27 8.98 10.44
CA GLU A 71 -2.53 8.05 11.55
C GLU A 71 -2.39 6.59 11.08
N GLU A 72 -2.91 6.29 9.91
CA GLU A 72 -2.79 5.02 9.24
C GLU A 72 -1.33 4.67 8.93
N ALA A 73 -0.55 5.64 8.45
CA ALA A 73 0.88 5.45 8.20
C ALA A 73 1.65 5.09 9.48
N ILE A 74 1.37 5.79 10.59
CA ILE A 74 2.00 5.50 11.89
C ILE A 74 1.60 4.11 12.38
N ALA A 75 0.33 3.74 12.26
CA ALA A 75 -0.15 2.42 12.65
C ALA A 75 0.54 1.30 11.86
N GLU A 76 0.73 1.47 10.54
CA GLU A 76 1.41 0.49 9.70
C GLU A 76 2.90 0.35 10.03
N ILE A 77 3.59 1.45 10.34
CA ILE A 77 4.99 1.40 10.79
C ILE A 77 5.10 0.55 12.07
N LYS A 78 4.24 0.86 13.06
CA LYS A 78 4.22 0.15 14.35
C LYS A 78 3.85 -1.32 14.18
N ALA A 79 2.89 -1.63 13.31
CA ALA A 79 2.46 -3.00 13.10
C ALA A 79 3.54 -3.84 12.41
N TYR A 80 4.10 -3.37 11.29
CA TYR A 80 5.00 -4.18 10.47
C TYR A 80 6.43 -4.23 11.04
N TRP A 81 7.06 -3.08 11.30
CA TRP A 81 8.42 -3.07 11.86
C TRP A 81 8.43 -3.43 13.35
N GLY A 82 7.37 -3.08 14.08
CA GLY A 82 7.23 -3.51 15.48
C GLY A 82 7.09 -5.02 15.61
N ALA A 83 6.49 -5.72 14.64
CA ALA A 83 6.46 -7.17 14.64
C ALA A 83 7.86 -7.78 14.47
N MET A 84 8.73 -7.23 13.61
CA MET A 84 10.13 -7.67 13.53
C MET A 84 10.86 -7.50 14.87
N ILE A 85 10.65 -6.36 15.54
CA ILE A 85 11.24 -6.11 16.88
C ILE A 85 10.73 -7.14 17.90
N ASN A 86 9.42 -7.42 17.90
CA ASN A 86 8.81 -8.42 18.78
C ASN A 86 9.34 -9.84 18.51
N TYR A 87 9.77 -10.13 17.28
CA TYR A 87 10.45 -11.38 16.94
C TYR A 87 11.95 -11.39 17.25
N GLY A 88 12.49 -10.33 17.88
CA GLY A 88 13.88 -10.25 18.31
C GLY A 88 14.85 -9.81 17.22
N ALA A 89 14.39 -9.06 16.22
CA ALA A 89 15.26 -8.53 15.19
C ALA A 89 16.19 -7.43 15.73
N ASP A 90 17.51 -7.62 15.64
CA ASP A 90 18.51 -6.58 15.88
C ASP A 90 18.65 -5.60 14.70
N THR A 91 18.27 -6.06 13.49
CA THR A 91 18.22 -5.28 12.25
C THR A 91 16.99 -5.70 11.44
N PHE A 92 16.43 -4.78 10.66
CA PHE A 92 15.26 -5.09 9.83
C PHE A 92 15.61 -6.06 8.70
N TRP A 93 14.76 -7.04 8.48
CA TRP A 93 14.99 -8.12 7.51
C TRP A 93 14.69 -7.67 6.08
N GLU A 94 15.29 -8.33 5.10
CA GLU A 94 15.03 -8.06 3.67
C GLU A 94 13.63 -8.52 3.23
N ILE A 95 13.12 -9.59 3.85
CA ILE A 95 11.83 -10.23 3.55
C ILE A 95 11.11 -10.48 4.88
N PHE A 96 9.83 -10.10 4.96
CA PHE A 96 8.99 -10.26 6.16
C PHE A 96 7.50 -10.23 5.82
#